data_AF-A0A2D6X0W6-F1
#
_entry.id   AF-A0A2D6X0W6-F1
#
_cell.length_a   1.000
_cell.length_b   1.000
_cell.length_c   1.000
_cell.angle_alpha   90.00
_cell.angle_beta   90.00
_cell.angle_gamma   90.00
#
_symmetry.space_group_name_H-M   'P 1'
#
loop_
_entity.id
_entity.type
_entity.pdbx_description
1 polymer ?
#
loop_
_entity_poly.entity_id
_entity_poly.type
_entity_poly.pdbx_seq_one_letter_code
_entity_poly.pdbx_strand_id
1 'polypeptide(L)'
;MEDTKKVAFNLSQLMMIELHRLLQRSHNYYLQCDWKRCFHTLRCIKFNVIQSLTKEEREQLRYLEDTTLLMTRNQQQRNELRKRTEEYNEMLMDVLEAHGFLVKEREDHKKMF
;
A
#
# COMPACT_ATOMS: atom_id res chain seq x y z
N MET A 1 -27.26 14.51 -13.37
CA MET A 1 -25.99 15.05 -12.85
C MET A 1 -25.79 14.73 -11.37
N GLU A 2 -26.86 14.67 -10.56
CA GLU A 2 -26.80 14.26 -9.15
C GLU A 2 -26.55 12.75 -8.97
N ASP A 3 -27.12 11.90 -9.83
CA ASP A 3 -26.91 10.45 -9.78
C ASP A 3 -25.47 10.05 -10.09
N THR A 4 -24.81 10.73 -11.05
CA THR A 4 -23.40 10.52 -11.36
C THR A 4 -22.50 10.81 -10.15
N LYS A 5 -22.83 11.85 -9.37
CA LYS A 5 -22.11 12.19 -8.13
C LYS A 5 -22.35 11.14 -7.04
N LYS A 6 -23.58 10.65 -6.88
CA LYS A 6 -23.92 9.56 -5.94
C LYS A 6 -23.22 8.25 -6.29
N VAL A 7 -23.18 7.89 -7.58
CA VAL A 7 -22.46 6.70 -8.07
C VAL A 7 -20.96 6.83 -7.81
N ALA A 8 -20.36 7.97 -8.14
CA ALA A 8 -18.94 8.21 -7.89
C ALA A 8 -18.59 8.14 -6.40
N PHE A 9 -19.45 8.68 -5.53
CA PHE A 9 -19.29 8.59 -4.08
C PHE A 9 -19.38 7.16 -3.55
N ASN A 10 -20.35 6.36 -4.01
CA ASN A 10 -20.46 4.97 -3.59
C ASN A 10 -19.25 4.14 -4.05
N LEU A 11 -18.76 4.39 -5.26
CA LEU A 11 -17.56 3.73 -5.78
C LEU A 11 -16.31 4.09 -4.99
N SER A 12 -16.13 5.36 -4.61
CA SER A 12 -14.99 5.76 -3.79
C SER A 12 -15.04 5.15 -2.38
N GLN A 13 -16.23 5.05 -1.77
CA GLN A 13 -16.40 4.35 -0.49
C GLN A 13 -16.02 2.87 -0.58
N LEU A 14 -16.43 2.17 -1.62
CA LEU A 14 -16.07 0.76 -1.84
C LEU A 14 -14.55 0.58 -2.00
N MET A 15 -13.89 1.48 -2.74
CA MET A 15 -12.43 1.47 -2.88
C MET A 15 -11.73 1.69 -1.54
N MET A 16 -12.22 2.60 -0.70
CA MET A 16 -11.65 2.85 0.62
C MET A 16 -11.81 1.65 1.56
N ILE A 17 -12.95 0.96 1.51
CA ILE A 17 -13.16 -0.28 2.27
C ILE A 17 -12.19 -1.36 1.81
N GLU A 18 -12.00 -1.53 0.49
CA GLU A 18 -11.08 -2.52 -0.05
C GLU A 18 -9.62 -2.20 0.31
N LEU A 19 -9.21 -0.93 0.23
CA LEU A 19 -7.90 -0.47 0.69
C LEU A 19 -7.68 -0.82 2.16
N HIS A 20 -8.63 -0.47 3.03
CA HIS A 20 -8.55 -0.78 4.46
C HIS A 20 -8.41 -2.28 4.71
N ARG A 21 -9.22 -3.11 4.03
CA ARG A 21 -9.17 -4.57 4.12
C ARG A 21 -7.81 -5.12 3.73
N LEU A 22 -7.24 -4.62 2.63
CA LEU A 22 -5.93 -5.06 2.14
C LEU A 22 -4.79 -4.64 3.09
N LEU A 23 -4.83 -3.43 3.65
CA LEU A 23 -3.87 -2.94 4.64
C LEU A 23 -3.91 -3.74 5.94
N GLN A 24 -5.11 -4.03 6.46
CA GLN A 24 -5.25 -4.89 7.64
C GLN A 24 -4.68 -6.29 7.38
N ARG A 25 -4.95 -6.84 6.19
CA ARG A 25 -4.47 -8.16 5.81
C ARG A 25 -2.95 -8.20 5.65
N SER A 26 -2.33 -7.19 5.01
CA SER A 26 -0.88 -7.11 4.90
C SER A 26 -0.23 -6.96 6.27
N HIS A 27 -0.81 -6.15 7.16
CA HIS A 27 -0.35 -6.00 8.55
C HIS A 27 -0.41 -7.32 9.32
N ASN A 28 -1.51 -8.07 9.21
CA ASN A 28 -1.63 -9.37 9.87
C ASN A 28 -0.60 -10.39 9.35
N TYR A 29 -0.35 -10.43 8.04
CA TYR A 29 0.71 -11.27 7.48
C TYR A 29 2.10 -10.84 7.97
N TYR A 30 2.32 -9.52 8.11
CA TYR A 30 3.55 -8.99 8.66
C TYR A 30 3.75 -9.47 10.11
N LEU A 31 2.76 -9.31 11.00
CA LEU A 31 2.85 -9.79 12.38
C LEU A 31 3.11 -11.30 12.50
N GLN A 32 2.60 -12.08 11.54
CA GLN A 32 2.80 -13.53 11.47
C GLN A 32 4.15 -13.94 10.84
N CYS A 33 5.00 -12.98 10.46
CA CYS A 33 6.24 -13.22 9.73
C CYS A 33 6.05 -13.92 8.36
N ASP A 34 4.86 -13.83 7.77
CA ASP A 34 4.55 -14.32 6.43
C ASP A 34 4.81 -13.21 5.40
N TRP A 35 6.10 -12.89 5.23
CA TRP A 35 6.56 -11.78 4.39
C TRP A 35 6.18 -11.96 2.91
N LYS A 36 6.13 -13.20 2.42
CA LYS A 36 5.72 -13.49 1.04
C LYS A 36 4.27 -13.08 0.81
N ARG A 37 3.35 -13.50 1.70
CA ARG A 37 1.94 -13.10 1.58
C ARG A 37 1.73 -11.63 1.88
N CYS A 38 2.49 -11.06 2.82
CA CYS A 38 2.49 -9.62 3.08
C CYS A 38 2.82 -8.85 1.80
N PHE A 39 3.96 -9.15 1.17
CA PHE A 39 4.41 -8.52 -0.07
C PHE A 39 3.39 -8.64 -1.20
N HIS A 40 2.82 -9.85 -1.43
CA HIS A 40 1.77 -10.02 -2.43
C HIS A 40 0.52 -9.19 -2.14
N THR A 41 0.12 -9.08 -0.87
CA THR A 41 -1.05 -8.29 -0.48
C THR A 41 -0.80 -6.79 -0.73
N LEU A 42 0.41 -6.30 -0.44
CA LEU A 42 0.80 -4.92 -0.78
C LEU A 42 0.79 -4.68 -2.29
N ARG A 43 1.23 -5.65 -3.10
CA ARG A 43 1.13 -5.56 -4.57
C ARG A 43 -0.32 -5.50 -5.05
N CYS A 44 -1.25 -6.19 -4.40
CA CYS A 44 -2.68 -6.10 -4.73
C CYS A 44 -3.24 -4.69 -4.55
N ILE A 45 -2.79 -3.94 -3.54
CA ILE A 45 -3.21 -2.55 -3.33
C ILE A 45 -2.85 -1.69 -4.54
N LYS A 46 -1.63 -1.84 -5.06
CA LYS A 46 -1.17 -1.14 -6.27
C LYS A 46 -2.10 -1.36 -7.46
N PHE A 47 -2.59 -2.58 -7.68
CA PHE A 47 -3.42 -2.91 -8.83
C PHE A 47 -4.90 -2.57 -8.65
N ASN A 48 -5.42 -2.69 -7.42
CA ASN A 48 -6.86 -2.60 -7.16
C ASN A 48 -7.31 -1.21 -6.70
N VAL A 49 -6.42 -0.43 -6.08
CA VAL A 49 -6.77 0.85 -5.46
C VAL A 49 -6.22 2.03 -6.26
N ILE A 50 -4.96 1.95 -6.70
CA ILE A 50 -4.30 3.07 -7.37
C ILE A 50 -4.56 3.00 -8.87
N GLN A 51 -5.55 3.74 -9.34
CA GLN A 51 -6.01 3.67 -10.73
C GLN A 51 -5.07 4.34 -11.75
N SER A 52 -4.24 5.29 -11.31
CA SER A 52 -3.45 6.13 -12.21
C SER A 52 -2.09 6.51 -11.64
N LEU A 53 -1.22 5.51 -11.46
CA LEU A 53 0.20 5.74 -11.18
C LEU A 53 0.87 6.52 -12.31
N THR A 54 1.65 7.52 -11.94
CA THR A 54 2.64 8.17 -12.82
C THR A 54 3.66 7.15 -13.34
N LYS A 55 4.43 7.53 -14.36
CA LYS A 55 5.45 6.66 -14.92
C LYS A 55 6.53 6.37 -13.87
N GLU A 56 6.94 7.40 -13.15
CA GLU A 56 7.98 7.38 -12.14
C GLU A 56 7.60 6.46 -10.96
N GLU A 57 6.41 6.62 -10.37
CA GLU A 57 5.93 5.75 -9.28
C GLU A 57 5.83 4.29 -9.72
N ARG A 58 5.38 4.06 -10.96
CA ARG A 58 5.27 2.71 -11.51
C ARG A 58 6.63 2.05 -11.69
N GLU A 59 7.63 2.80 -12.16
CA GLU A 59 9.00 2.30 -12.33
C GLU A 59 9.64 2.00 -10.97
N GLN A 60 9.46 2.86 -9.98
CA GLN A 60 9.99 2.64 -8.62
C GLN A 60 9.38 1.40 -7.95
N LEU A 61 8.04 1.26 -8.00
CA LEU A 61 7.36 0.09 -7.44
C LEU A 61 7.74 -1.20 -8.20
N ARG A 62 7.85 -1.14 -9.54
CA ARG A 62 8.30 -2.30 -10.34
C ARG A 62 9.73 -2.71 -10.02
N TYR A 63 10.64 -1.76 -9.82
CA TYR A 63 12.01 -2.06 -9.43
C TYR A 63 12.06 -2.88 -8.13
N LEU A 64 11.28 -2.51 -7.11
CA LEU A 64 11.18 -3.31 -5.90
C LEU A 64 10.51 -4.67 -6.14
N GLU A 65 9.49 -4.75 -6.99
CA GLU A 65 8.87 -6.03 -7.36
C GLU A 65 9.85 -7.00 -8.02
N ASP A 66 10.65 -6.52 -8.96
CA ASP A 66 11.57 -7.33 -9.74
C ASP A 66 12.80 -7.74 -8.92
N THR A 67 13.23 -6.89 -7.98
CA THR A 67 14.36 -7.17 -7.09
C THR A 67 13.99 -7.99 -5.85
N THR A 68 12.69 -8.17 -5.56
CA THR A 68 12.24 -8.94 -4.39
C THR A 68 12.20 -10.44 -4.70
N LEU A 69 13.14 -11.19 -4.11
CA LEU A 69 13.16 -12.65 -4.18
C LEU A 69 12.17 -13.27 -3.18
N LEU A 70 11.09 -13.86 -3.70
CA LEU A 70 10.06 -14.52 -2.88
C LEU A 70 10.44 -15.93 -2.40
N MET A 71 11.50 -16.51 -2.99
CA MET A 71 12.03 -17.80 -2.58
C MET A 71 13.02 -17.59 -1.44
N THR A 72 12.72 -18.13 -0.26
CA THR A 72 13.58 -18.05 0.91
C THR A 72 14.00 -19.44 1.35
N ARG A 73 15.30 -19.74 1.23
CA ARG A 73 15.91 -21.03 1.59
C ARG A 73 16.78 -20.94 2.84
N ASN A 74 17.23 -19.73 3.19
CA ASN A 74 18.06 -19.48 4.36
C ASN A 74 17.62 -18.20 5.10
N GLN A 75 18.18 -17.98 6.30
CA GLN A 75 17.81 -16.86 7.14
C GLN A 75 18.17 -15.49 6.53
N GLN A 76 19.28 -15.40 5.80
CA GLN A 76 19.69 -14.16 5.12
C GLN A 76 18.64 -13.72 4.09
N GLN A 77 18.15 -14.65 3.26
CA GLN A 77 17.09 -14.39 2.29
C GLN A 77 15.76 -14.02 2.96
N ARG A 78 15.45 -14.59 4.14
CA ARG A 78 14.26 -14.19 4.92
C ARG A 78 14.38 -12.76 5.44
N ASN A 79 15.55 -12.38 5.94
CA ASN A 79 15.82 -11.02 6.40
C ASN A 79 15.75 -10.02 5.25
N GLU A 80 16.29 -10.39 4.08
CA GLU A 80 16.21 -9.58 2.88
C GLU A 80 14.77 -9.40 2.40
N LEU A 81 13.99 -10.48 2.34
CA LEU A 81 12.57 -10.39 2.00
C LEU A 81 11.79 -9.50 2.97
N ARG A 82 12.08 -9.58 4.28
CA ARG A 82 11.50 -8.67 5.27
C ARG A 82 11.84 -7.21 4.94
N LYS A 83 13.12 -6.90 4.73
CA LYS A 83 13.60 -5.56 4.40
C LYS A 83 12.93 -5.01 3.14
N ARG A 84 12.85 -5.83 2.08
CA ARG A 84 12.16 -5.46 0.83
C ARG A 84 10.65 -5.25 1.01
N THR A 85 10.03 -6.01 1.90
CA THR A 85 8.62 -5.84 2.24
C THR A 85 8.38 -4.52 2.97
N GLU A 86 9.27 -4.15 3.89
CA GLU A 86 9.23 -2.85 4.59
C GLU A 86 9.44 -1.69 3.60
N GLU A 87 10.46 -1.76 2.75
CA GLU A 87 10.72 -0.75 1.69
C GLU A 87 9.52 -0.59 0.74
N TYR A 88 8.92 -1.70 0.30
CA TYR A 88 7.74 -1.65 -0.57
C TYR A 88 6.52 -1.08 0.14
N ASN A 89 6.34 -1.40 1.43
CA ASN A 89 5.24 -0.86 2.22
C ASN A 89 5.36 0.66 2.38
N GLU A 90 6.54 1.15 2.75
CA GLU A 90 6.82 2.59 2.92
C GLU A 90 6.53 3.36 1.62
N MET A 91 7.12 2.94 0.51
CA MET A 91 6.89 3.59 -0.78
C MET A 91 5.43 3.51 -1.24
N LEU A 92 4.73 2.40 -0.95
CA LEU A 92 3.31 2.29 -1.24
C LEU A 92 2.47 3.26 -0.41
N MET A 93 2.81 3.47 0.88
CA MET A 93 2.13 4.46 1.72
C MET A 93 2.33 5.87 1.18
N ASP A 94 3.56 6.23 0.78
CA ASP A 94 3.85 7.54 0.18
C ASP A 94 3.01 7.80 -1.06
N VAL A 95 2.88 6.79 -1.94
CA VAL A 95 2.03 6.88 -3.12
C VAL A 95 0.55 7.01 -2.73
N LEU A 96 0.07 6.22 -1.76
CA LEU A 96 -1.32 6.34 -1.30
C LEU A 96 -1.61 7.73 -0.73
N GLU A 97 -0.67 8.32 0.00
CA GLU A 97 -0.78 9.69 0.51
C GLU A 97 -0.79 10.72 -0.63
N ALA A 98 0.12 10.61 -1.59
CA ALA A 98 0.20 11.51 -2.75
C ALA A 98 -1.08 11.52 -3.59
N HIS A 99 -1.76 10.37 -3.67
CA HIS A 99 -3.04 10.21 -4.38
C HIS A 99 -4.27 10.48 -3.49
N GLY A 100 -4.08 10.92 -2.24
CA GLY A 100 -5.16 11.34 -1.34
C GLY A 100 -5.96 10.20 -0.70
N PHE A 101 -5.44 8.97 -0.72
CA PHE A 101 -6.06 7.82 -0.05
C PHE A 101 -5.75 7.77 1.45
N LEU A 102 -4.65 8.38 1.88
CA LEU A 102 -4.32 8.52 3.31
C LEU A 102 -4.71 9.92 3.78
N VAL A 103 -5.45 9.96 4.89
CA VAL A 103 -5.72 11.22 5.57
C VAL A 103 -4.40 11.66 6.19
N LYS A 104 -3.83 12.77 5.71
CA LYS A 104 -2.75 13.46 6.43
C LYS A 104 -3.30 13.76 7.82
N GLU A 105 -2.61 13.36 8.89
CA GLU A 105 -2.93 13.89 10.21
C GLU A 105 -3.02 15.41 10.06
N ARG A 106 -4.15 16.01 10.43
CA ARG A 106 -4.26 17.46 10.44
C ARG A 106 -3.09 17.97 11.28
N GLU A 107 -2.26 18.86 10.74
CA GLU A 107 -1.34 19.68 11.52
C GLU A 107 -2.10 20.70 12.42
N ASP A 108 -3.27 20.33 12.95
CA ASP A 108 -4.05 21.18 13.83
C ASP A 108 -3.68 20.86 15.28
N HIS A 109 -3.06 21.88 15.89
CA HIS A 109 -2.80 22.09 17.32
C HIS A 109 -1.39 21.77 17.84
N LYS A 110 -0.36 22.29 17.17
CA LYS A 110 0.83 22.84 17.87
C LYS A 110 0.74 24.37 18.01
N LYS A 111 -0.43 24.85 18.43
CA LYS A 111 -0.66 26.18 19.02
C LYS A 111 -1.76 26.04 20.09
N MET A 112 -1.44 26.50 21.30
CA MET A 112 -2.24 26.50 22.54
C MET A 112 -2.19 25.22 23.38
N PHE A 113 -1.07 24.99 24.08
CA PHE A 113 -1.02 24.92 25.55
C PHE A 113 0.35 25.43 26.01
#